data_AF-A0A1I6WKA9-F1
#
_entry.id   AF-A0A1I6WKA9-F1
#
_cell.length_a   1.000
_cell.length_b   1.000
_cell.length_c   1.000
_cell.angle_alpha   90.00
_cell.angle_beta   90.00
_cell.angle_gamma   90.00
#
_symmetry.space_group_name_H-M   'P 1'
#
loop_
_entity.id
_entity.type
_entity.pdbx_description
1 polymer ?
#
loop_
_entity_poly.entity_id
_entity_poly.type
_entity_poly.pdbx_seq_one_letter_code
_entity_poly.pdbx_strand_id
1 'polypeptide(L)' 'MKRILALVLTLPATALAEPFERPIPQPQTEAAEFWFLVGSLALIAALAAVQWLVSRR' A
#
# COMPACT_ATOMS: atom_id res chain seq x y z
N MET A 1 -23.88 -28.19 33.89
CA MET A 1 -22.83 -28.20 32.85
C MET A 1 -23.40 -28.19 31.42
N LYS A 2 -24.28 -29.13 31.03
CA LYS A 2 -24.84 -29.20 29.66
C LYS A 2 -25.55 -27.92 29.18
N ARG A 3 -26.27 -27.23 30.07
CA ARG A 3 -26.99 -25.97 29.77
C ARG A 3 -26.06 -24.78 29.52
N ILE A 4 -24.94 -24.71 30.23
CA ILE A 4 -23.93 -23.66 30.07
C ILE A 4 -23.23 -23.84 28.72
N LEU A 5 -22.91 -25.09 28.39
CA LEU A 5 -22.27 -25.43 27.11
C LEU A 5 -23.17 -25.10 25.91
N ALA A 6 -24.48 -25.36 26.03
CA ALA A 6 -25.46 -24.94 25.02
C ALA A 6 -25.53 -23.42 24.84
N LEU A 7 -25.45 -22.65 25.93
CA LEU A 7 -25.42 -21.18 25.87
C LEU A 7 -24.15 -20.68 25.18
N VAL A 8 -22.98 -21.24 25.54
CA VAL A 8 -21.68 -20.88 24.95
C VAL A 8 -21.64 -21.12 23.44
N LEU A 9 -22.26 -22.21 22.95
CA LEU A 9 -22.34 -22.53 21.53
C LEU A 9 -23.22 -21.56 20.72
N THR A 10 -24.06 -20.76 21.37
CA THR A 10 -24.89 -19.74 20.72
C THR A 10 -24.27 -18.35 20.72
N LEU A 11 -23.11 -18.15 21.37
CA LEU A 11 -22.44 -16.85 21.31
C LEU A 11 -21.94 -16.57 19.89
N PRO A 12 -22.15 -15.36 19.36
CA PRO A 12 -21.63 -14.98 18.07
C PRO A 12 -20.10 -14.98 18.11
N ALA A 13 -19.48 -15.76 17.22
CA ALA A 13 -18.03 -15.89 17.14
C ALA A 13 -17.34 -14.53 16.90
N THR A 14 -18.02 -13.59 16.24
CA THR A 14 -17.54 -12.22 16.02
C THR A 14 -17.44 -11.40 17.30
N ALA A 15 -18.23 -11.68 18.34
CA ALA A 15 -18.10 -11.02 19.64
C ALA A 15 -16.90 -11.53 20.45
N LEU A 16 -16.31 -12.66 20.02
CA LEU A 16 -15.15 -13.28 20.64
C LEU A 16 -13.89 -13.17 19.75
N ALA A 17 -14.03 -12.64 18.53
CA ALA A 17 -12.93 -12.45 17.61
C ALA A 17 -12.15 -11.17 17.96
N GLU A 18 -10.83 -11.23 17.83
CA GLU A 18 -10.02 -10.01 17.90
C GLU A 18 -10.43 -9.04 16.79
N PRO A 19 -10.46 -7.72 17.07
CA PRO A 19 -10.76 -6.74 16.05
C PRO A 19 -9.70 -6.80 14.95
N PHE A 20 -10.14 -6.88 13.69
CA PHE A 20 -9.24 -6.80 12.56
C PHE A 20 -8.56 -5.42 12.53
N GLU A 21 -7.25 -5.41 12.77
CA GLU A 21 -6.44 -4.21 12.59
C GLU A 21 -6.06 -4.10 11.12
N ARG A 22 -6.57 -3.07 10.44
CA ARG A 22 -6.18 -2.80 9.06
C ARG A 22 -4.69 -2.41 9.03
N PRO A 23 -3.87 -3.00 8.15
CA PRO A 23 -2.52 -2.51 7.92
C PRO A 23 -2.58 -1.04 7.51
N ILE A 24 -1.95 -0.17 8.30
CA ILE A 24 -1.81 1.25 7.95
C ILE A 24 -0.64 1.35 6.96
N PRO A 25 -0.84 1.96 5.78
CA PRO A 25 0.27 2.21 4.87
C PRO A 25 1.38 2.95 5.60
N GLN A 26 2.61 2.45 5.47
CA GLN A 26 3.78 3.14 6.01
C GLN A 26 3.86 4.54 5.38
N PRO A 27 4.25 5.57 6.16
CA PRO A 27 4.52 6.89 5.60
C PRO A 27 5.54 6.78 4.46
N GLN A 28 5.39 7.63 3.45
CA GLN A 28 6.39 7.75 2.39
C GLN A 28 7.73 8.15 3.03
N THR A 29 8.80 7.41 2.69
CA THR A 29 10.12 7.70 3.25
C THR A 29 10.78 8.84 2.48
N GLU A 30 11.60 9.63 3.17
CA GLU A 30 12.40 10.70 2.54
C GLU A 30 13.24 10.16 1.36
N ALA A 31 13.77 8.94 1.51
CA ALA A 31 14.52 8.27 0.45
C ALA A 31 13.63 7.94 -0.76
N ALA A 32 12.37 7.50 -0.55
CA ALA A 32 11.45 7.23 -1.64
C ALA A 32 11.07 8.51 -2.41
N GLU A 33 10.82 9.61 -1.71
CA GLU A 33 10.57 10.93 -2.33
C GLU A 33 11.76 11.40 -3.17
N PHE A 34 12.98 11.29 -2.63
CA PHE A 34 14.20 11.66 -3.34
C PHE A 34 14.38 10.86 -4.64
N TRP A 35 14.25 9.53 -4.59
CA TRP A 35 14.43 8.69 -5.77
C TRP A 35 13.29 8.85 -6.79
N PHE A 36 12.08 9.13 -6.33
CA PHE A 36 10.97 9.45 -7.21
C PHE A 36 11.24 10.75 -8.00
N LEU A 37 11.77 11.78 -7.35
CA LEU A 37 12.18 13.03 -8.01
C LEU A 37 13.27 12.76 -9.05
N VAL A 38 14.33 12.05 -8.68
CA VAL A 38 15.43 11.70 -9.59
C VAL A 38 14.93 10.93 -10.81
N GLY A 39 14.08 9.91 -10.59
CA GLY A 39 13.49 9.13 -11.67
C GLY A 39 12.62 9.96 -12.60
N SER A 40 11.83 10.89 -12.04
CA SER A 40 10.97 11.79 -12.81
C SER A 40 11.78 12.74 -13.70
N LEU A 41 12.85 13.33 -13.17
CA LEU A 41 13.76 14.18 -13.93
C LEU A 41 14.47 13.41 -15.04
N ALA A 42 14.95 12.19 -14.74
CA ALA A 42 15.59 11.33 -15.72
C ALA A 42 14.62 10.96 -16.86
N LEU A 43 13.36 10.67 -16.55
CA LEU A 43 12.33 10.38 -17.56
C LEU A 43 12.11 11.59 -18.48
N ILE A 44 11.96 12.79 -17.93
CA ILE A 44 11.79 14.01 -18.73
C ILE A 44 13.01 14.23 -19.65
N ALA A 45 14.22 14.07 -19.11
CA ALA A 45 15.45 14.18 -19.88
C ALA A 45 15.51 13.16 -21.03
N ALA A 46 15.10 11.92 -20.78
CA ALA A 46 15.04 10.88 -21.82
C ALA A 46 14.04 11.24 -22.93
N LEU A 47 12.85 11.74 -22.59
CA LEU A 47 11.85 12.19 -23.57
C LEU A 47 12.39 13.36 -24.41
N ALA A 48 13.05 14.33 -23.77
CA ALA A 48 13.67 15.45 -24.47
C ALA A 48 14.79 14.98 -25.42
N ALA A 49 15.63 14.03 -24.98
CA ALA A 49 16.69 13.46 -25.80
C ALA A 49 16.14 12.74 -27.03
N VAL A 50 15.05 11.96 -26.87
CA VAL A 50 14.36 11.29 -27.98
C VAL A 50 13.79 12.31 -28.96
N GLN A 51 13.08 13.33 -28.46
CA GLN A 51 12.53 14.39 -29.30
C GLN A 51 13.63 15.08 -30.10
N TRP A 52 14.76 15.40 -29.46
CA TRP A 52 15.91 16.04 -30.10
C TRP A 52 16.55 15.18 -31.18
N LEU A 53 16.69 13.87 -30.93
CA LEU A 53 17.23 12.92 -31.89
C LEU A 53 16.34 12.80 -33.13
N VAL A 54 15.02 12.79 -32.93
CA VAL A 54 14.04 12.68 -34.03
C VAL A 54 13.93 14.00 -34.79
N SER A 55 13.91 15.16 -34.11
CA SER A 55 13.81 16.47 -34.76
C SER A 55 15.05 16.85 -35.59
N ARG A 56 16.15 16.11 -35.45
CA ARG A 56 17.40 16.27 -36.21
C ARG A 56 17.44 15.46 -37.50
N ARG A 57 16.47 14.57 -37.72
CA ARG A 57 16.29 13.84 -38.97
C ARG A 57 15.41 14.67 -39.92
#